data_AF-A0A1B6M9K0-F1
#
_entry.id   AF-A0A1B6M9K0-F1
#
_cell.length_a   1.000
_cell.length_b   1.000
_cell.length_c   1.000
_cell.angle_alpha   90.00
_cell.angle_beta   90.00
_cell.angle_gamma   90.00
#
_symmetry.space_group_name_H-M   'P 1'
#
loop_
_entity.id
_entity.type
_entity.pdbx_description
1 polymer ?
#
loop_
_entity_poly.entity_id
_entity_poly.type
_entity_poly.pdbx_seq_one_letter_code
_entity_poly.pdbx_strand_id
1 'polypeptide(L)'
;MGRSRLETNFRRLLSRCEIMAKEYSSDDWRLEKFVSTLEVMLLELEKTHNSPGKEVLSSYVRRIDFLKGLMDTNKMTNPVEKVVASQLLSPLPDSISKETHQKTVTRYTKELRDEL
;
A
#
# COMPACT_ATOMS: atom_id res chain seq x y z
N MET A 1 -14.44 -23.25 -8.87
CA MET A 1 -14.58 -23.01 -7.42
C MET A 1 -14.52 -21.50 -7.17
N GLY A 2 -15.42 -20.97 -6.34
CA GLY A 2 -15.43 -19.53 -6.01
C GLY A 2 -14.38 -19.19 -4.96
N ARG A 3 -14.05 -17.90 -4.84
CA ARG A 3 -13.13 -17.37 -3.81
C ARG A 3 -13.68 -17.64 -2.41
N SER A 4 -12.79 -17.85 -1.45
CA SER A 4 -13.20 -18.01 -0.05
C SER A 4 -13.78 -16.69 0.50
N ARG A 5 -14.58 -16.78 1.57
CA ARG A 5 -15.08 -15.59 2.29
C ARG A 5 -13.92 -14.73 2.81
N LEU A 6 -12.87 -15.39 3.32
CA LEU A 6 -11.66 -14.74 3.79
C LEU A 6 -10.97 -13.96 2.65
N GLU A 7 -10.80 -14.56 1.48
CA GLU A 7 -10.17 -13.92 0.33
C GLU A 7 -11.01 -12.75 -0.19
N THR A 8 -12.34 -12.90 -0.18
CA THR A 8 -13.26 -11.81 -0.57
C THR A 8 -13.14 -10.63 0.37
N ASN A 9 -13.13 -10.87 1.69
CA ASN A 9 -12.96 -9.82 2.68
C ASN A 9 -11.58 -9.16 2.57
N PHE A 10 -10.53 -9.95 2.40
CA PHE A 10 -9.17 -9.48 2.19
C PHE A 10 -9.08 -8.51 1.01
N ARG A 11 -9.59 -8.91 -0.17
CA ARG A 11 -9.58 -8.07 -1.38
C ARG A 11 -10.36 -6.76 -1.21
N ARG A 12 -11.49 -6.79 -0.49
CA ARG A 12 -12.29 -5.59 -0.20
C ARG A 12 -11.52 -4.61 0.69
N LEU A 13 -10.91 -5.12 1.77
CA LEU A 13 -10.10 -4.30 2.67
C LEU A 13 -8.86 -3.74 1.95
N LEU A 14 -8.20 -4.57 1.14
CA LEU A 14 -7.04 -4.14 0.35
C LEU A 14 -7.39 -3.00 -0.60
N SER A 15 -8.47 -3.13 -1.37
CA SER A 15 -8.95 -2.07 -2.27
C SER A 15 -9.30 -0.80 -1.50
N ARG A 16 -9.87 -0.91 -0.30
CA ARG A 16 -10.12 0.25 0.56
C ARG A 16 -8.82 0.92 1.00
N CYS A 17 -7.79 0.15 1.35
CA CYS A 17 -6.48 0.69 1.72
C CYS A 17 -5.80 1.39 0.54
N GLU A 18 -5.86 0.81 -0.66
CA GLU A 18 -5.34 1.42 -1.90
C GLU A 18 -6.01 2.78 -2.17
N ILE A 19 -7.32 2.89 -1.99
CA ILE A 19 -8.05 4.16 -2.12
C ILE A 19 -7.66 5.14 -1.00
N MET A 20 -7.57 4.69 0.25
CA MET A 20 -7.16 5.56 1.37
C MET A 20 -5.75 6.12 1.20
N ALA A 21 -4.81 5.30 0.72
CA ALA A 21 -3.46 5.73 0.41
C ALA A 21 -3.43 6.78 -0.72
N LYS A 22 -4.33 6.64 -1.71
CA LYS A 22 -4.49 7.61 -2.80
C LYS A 22 -5.08 8.94 -2.33
N GLU A 23 -6.12 8.90 -1.50
CA GLU A 23 -6.89 10.08 -1.07
C GLU A 23 -6.20 10.90 0.04
N TYR A 24 -5.05 10.42 0.54
CA TYR A 24 -4.10 11.16 1.37
C TYR A 24 -4.68 11.87 2.61
N SER A 25 -4.59 11.18 3.76
CA SER A 25 -4.61 11.85 5.06
C SER A 25 -3.33 11.45 5.80
N SER A 26 -2.46 12.43 6.07
CA SER A 26 -1.13 12.24 6.65
C SER A 26 -1.14 11.65 8.06
N ASP A 27 -2.29 11.65 8.73
CA ASP A 27 -2.49 11.14 10.09
C ASP A 27 -3.48 9.97 10.17
N ASP A 28 -3.72 9.26 9.06
CA ASP A 28 -4.71 8.19 9.04
C ASP A 28 -4.19 6.90 9.69
N TRP A 29 -4.14 6.88 11.02
CA TRP A 29 -3.84 5.70 11.85
C TRP A 29 -4.70 4.48 11.46
N ARG A 30 -5.88 4.71 10.85
CA ARG A 30 -6.76 3.64 10.38
C ARG A 30 -6.10 2.85 9.25
N LEU A 31 -5.38 3.51 8.34
CA LEU A 31 -4.67 2.82 7.26
C LEU A 31 -3.65 1.85 7.83
N GLU A 32 -2.89 2.26 8.85
CA GLU A 32 -1.90 1.38 9.48
C GLU A 32 -2.53 0.15 10.12
N LYS A 33 -3.67 0.35 10.81
CA LYS A 33 -4.42 -0.75 11.43
C LYS A 33 -5.01 -1.69 10.38
N PHE A 34 -5.51 -1.16 9.26
CA PHE A 34 -6.04 -1.98 8.18
C PHE A 34 -4.92 -2.76 7.47
N VAL A 35 -3.76 -2.16 7.22
CA VAL A 35 -2.59 -2.85 6.67
C VAL A 35 -2.10 -3.96 7.60
N SER A 36 -2.02 -3.69 8.90
CA SER A 36 -1.69 -4.72 9.90
C SER A 36 -2.69 -5.88 9.89
N THR A 37 -3.98 -5.57 9.71
CA THR A 37 -5.05 -6.57 9.60
C THR A 37 -4.90 -7.39 8.32
N LEU A 38 -4.54 -6.76 7.20
CA LEU A 38 -4.27 -7.45 5.93
C LEU A 38 -3.11 -8.44 6.06
N GLU A 39 -2.03 -8.10 6.78
CA GLU A 39 -0.90 -9.02 7.03
C GLU A 39 -1.37 -10.28 7.78
N VAL A 40 -2.19 -10.12 8.82
CA VAL A 40 -2.77 -11.26 9.57
C VAL A 40 -3.67 -12.11 8.67
N MET A 41 -4.57 -11.48 7.92
CA MET A 41 -5.47 -12.17 7.00
C MET A 41 -4.72 -12.90 5.87
N LEU A 42 -3.58 -12.37 5.42
CA LEU A 42 -2.75 -13.00 4.40
C LEU A 42 -2.12 -14.30 4.94
N LEU A 43 -1.57 -14.27 6.15
CA LEU A 43 -1.02 -15.46 6.81
C LEU A 43 -2.09 -16.53 7.03
N GLU A 44 -3.33 -16.13 7.33
CA GLU A 44 -4.45 -17.05 7.42
C GLU A 44 -4.81 -17.63 6.05
N LEU A 45 -4.87 -16.80 5.00
CA LEU A 45 -5.16 -17.23 3.63
C LEU A 45 -4.20 -18.30 3.13
N GLU A 46 -2.90 -18.14 3.40
CA GLU A 46 -1.86 -19.09 3.05
C GLU A 46 -2.04 -20.46 3.70
N LYS A 47 -2.63 -20.50 4.89
CA LYS A 47 -2.87 -21.74 5.66
C LYS A 47 -4.20 -22.41 5.32
N THR A 48 -5.10 -21.73 4.62
CA THR A 48 -6.40 -22.30 4.28
C THR A 48 -6.29 -23.36 3.18
N HIS A 49 -7.09 -24.42 3.27
CA HIS A 49 -7.16 -25.47 2.23
C HIS A 49 -7.54 -24.92 0.84
N ASN A 50 -8.26 -23.79 0.80
CA ASN A 50 -8.65 -23.11 -0.43
C ASN A 50 -7.77 -21.87 -0.68
N SER A 51 -6.48 -21.96 -0.38
CA SER A 51 -5.57 -20.84 -0.58
C SER A 51 -5.55 -20.41 -2.05
N PRO A 52 -5.45 -19.11 -2.34
CA PRO A 52 -5.15 -18.66 -3.69
C PRO A 52 -3.81 -19.25 -4.18
N GLY A 53 -3.62 -19.31 -5.50
CA GLY A 53 -2.36 -19.73 -6.08
C GLY A 53 -1.19 -18.80 -5.70
N LYS A 54 0.04 -19.31 -5.73
CA LYS A 54 1.26 -18.60 -5.31
C LYS A 54 1.43 -17.23 -5.99
N GLU A 55 1.11 -17.13 -7.27
CA GLU A 55 1.16 -15.85 -8.02
C GLU A 55 0.20 -14.79 -7.46
N VAL A 56 -1.00 -15.22 -7.04
CA VAL A 56 -2.02 -14.34 -6.47
C VAL A 56 -1.59 -13.87 -5.08
N LEU A 57 -1.06 -14.78 -4.25
CA LEU A 57 -0.50 -14.45 -2.94
C LEU A 57 0.68 -13.47 -3.06
N SER A 58 1.62 -13.73 -3.98
CA SER A 58 2.72 -12.82 -4.28
C SER A 58 2.25 -11.44 -4.74
N SER A 59 1.15 -11.37 -5.50
CA SER A 59 0.53 -10.09 -5.85
C SER A 59 0.01 -9.34 -4.62
N TYR A 60 -0.56 -10.04 -3.63
CA TYR A 60 -1.05 -9.43 -2.39
C TYR A 60 0.07 -8.93 -1.50
N VAL A 61 1.13 -9.72 -1.33
CA VAL A 61 2.34 -9.32 -0.61
C VAL A 61 2.87 -8.01 -1.17
N ARG A 62 3.10 -7.96 -2.50
CA ARG A 62 3.61 -6.76 -3.17
C ARG A 62 2.72 -5.52 -2.99
N ARG A 63 1.40 -5.68 -2.93
CA ARG A 63 0.46 -4.58 -2.68
C ARG A 63 0.53 -4.08 -1.24
N ILE A 64 0.62 -4.99 -0.27
CA ILE A 64 0.80 -4.64 1.13
C ILE A 64 2.13 -3.91 1.32
N ASP A 65 3.22 -4.42 0.74
CA ASP A 65 4.55 -3.81 0.82
C ASP A 65 4.57 -2.40 0.22
N PHE A 66 3.90 -2.19 -0.91
CA PHE A 66 3.77 -0.87 -1.50
C PHE A 66 3.01 0.11 -0.58
N LEU A 67 1.91 -0.33 0.05
CA LEU A 67 1.17 0.48 1.02
C LEU A 67 2.03 0.84 2.24
N LYS A 68 2.80 -0.11 2.76
CA LYS A 68 3.73 0.12 3.88
C LYS A 68 4.80 1.12 3.50
N GLY A 69 5.41 0.98 2.32
CA GLY A 69 6.42 1.92 1.84
C GLY A 69 5.90 3.35 1.69
N LEU A 70 4.65 3.53 1.25
CA LEU A 70 4.00 4.84 1.21
C LEU A 70 3.83 5.44 2.61
N MET A 71 3.40 4.62 3.58
CA MET A 71 3.24 5.05 4.97
C MET A 71 4.58 5.43 5.61
N ASP A 72 5.60 4.60 5.41
CA ASP A 72 6.94 4.84 5.96
C ASP A 72 7.55 6.12 5.38
N THR A 73 7.37 6.34 4.07
CA THR A 73 7.80 7.58 3.41
C THR A 73 7.06 8.79 3.99
N ASN A 74 5.78 8.66 4.34
CA ASN A 74 5.02 9.77 4.91
C ASN A 74 5.51 10.17 6.31
N LYS A 75 5.97 9.21 7.11
CA LYS A 75 6.53 9.43 8.44
C LYS A 75 7.89 10.13 8.43
N MET A 76 8.56 10.22 7.28
CA MET A 76 9.85 10.88 7.16
C MET A 76 9.69 12.39 7.34
N THR A 77 10.46 12.96 8.25
CA THR A 77 10.47 14.40 8.53
C THR A 77 11.45 15.17 7.66
N ASN A 78 12.48 14.50 7.10
CA ASN A 78 13.45 15.12 6.21
C ASN A 78 12.89 15.16 4.77
N PRO A 79 12.66 16.34 4.17
CA PRO A 79 12.07 16.46 2.83
C PRO A 79 12.91 15.82 1.72
N VAL A 80 14.24 15.87 1.82
CA VAL A 80 15.14 15.24 0.84
C VAL A 80 15.01 13.73 0.89
N GLU A 81 15.08 13.15 2.09
CA GLU A 81 14.91 11.71 2.28
C GLU A 81 13.53 11.25 1.81
N LYS A 82 12.49 12.04 2.09
CA LYS A 82 11.11 11.79 1.68
C LYS A 82 10.97 11.70 0.15
N VAL A 83 11.59 12.62 -0.59
CA VAL A 83 11.63 12.58 -2.06
C VAL A 83 12.36 11.33 -2.54
N VAL A 84 13.55 11.06 -2.02
CA VAL A 84 14.36 9.90 -2.43
C VAL A 84 13.61 8.59 -2.16
N ALA A 85 13.08 8.40 -0.96
CA ALA A 85 12.30 7.22 -0.60
C ALA A 85 11.08 7.05 -1.50
N SER A 86 10.35 8.14 -1.79
CA SER A 86 9.19 8.07 -2.68
C SER A 86 9.54 7.64 -4.10
N GLN A 87 10.71 8.01 -4.63
CA GLN A 87 11.19 7.61 -5.96
C GLN A 87 11.65 6.15 -6.01
N LEU A 88 12.17 5.63 -4.90
CA LEU A 88 12.59 4.23 -4.78
C LEU A 88 11.40 3.26 -4.65
N LEU A 89 10.22 3.75 -4.24
CA LEU A 89 9.00 2.95 -4.24
C LEU A 89 8.64 2.54 -5.67
N SER A 90 8.63 1.23 -5.92
CA SER A 90 8.22 0.69 -7.22
C SER A 90 6.70 0.55 -7.29
N PRO A 91 6.00 1.29 -8.17
CA PRO A 91 4.56 1.11 -8.33
C PRO A 91 4.26 -0.23 -8.99
N LEU A 92 3.13 -0.82 -8.61
CA LEU A 92 2.63 -2.03 -9.24
C LEU A 92 2.05 -1.75 -10.64
N PRO A 93 1.91 -2.77 -11.51
CA PRO A 93 1.38 -2.61 -12.86
C PRO A 93 -0.14 -2.40 -12.90
N ASP A 94 -0.70 -1.68 -11.93
CA ASP A 94 -2.10 -1.25 -11.89
C ASP A 94 -2.20 0.29 -11.84
N SER A 95 -3.34 0.82 -12.27
CA SER A 95 -3.55 2.26 -12.40
C SER A 95 -3.55 3.00 -11.06
N ILE A 96 -4.08 2.37 -10.01
CA ILE A 96 -4.21 2.98 -8.68
C ILE A 96 -2.82 3.16 -8.08
N SER A 97 -1.98 2.13 -8.10
CA SER A 97 -0.61 2.17 -7.59
C SER A 97 0.25 3.20 -8.33
N LYS A 98 0.16 3.24 -9.67
CA LYS A 98 0.88 4.23 -10.49
C LYS A 98 0.46 5.67 -10.18
N GLU A 99 -0.85 5.92 -10.13
CA GLU A 99 -1.37 7.26 -9.84
C GLU A 99 -1.00 7.70 -8.41
N THR A 100 -1.09 6.79 -7.44
CA THR A 100 -0.72 7.06 -6.04
C THR A 100 0.76 7.38 -5.93
N HIS A 101 1.64 6.60 -6.55
CA HIS A 101 3.08 6.87 -6.57
C HIS A 101 3.38 8.22 -7.25
N GLN A 102 2.82 8.49 -8.42
CA GLN A 102 3.05 9.74 -9.13
C GLN A 102 2.61 10.97 -8.31
N LYS A 103 1.42 10.90 -7.68
CA LYS A 103 0.92 11.94 -6.78
C LYS A 103 1.86 12.15 -5.59
N THR A 104 2.35 11.07 -5.00
CA THR A 104 3.28 11.08 -3.86
C THR A 104 4.58 11.79 -4.21
N VAL A 105 5.25 11.35 -5.28
CA VAL A 105 6.53 11.92 -5.74
C VAL A 105 6.38 13.40 -6.10
N THR A 106 5.32 13.75 -6.83
CA THR A 106 5.05 15.15 -7.24
C THR A 106 4.91 16.06 -6.03
N ARG A 107 4.18 15.60 -5.01
CA ARG A 107 3.95 16.40 -3.80
C ARG A 107 5.24 16.59 -3.01
N TYR A 108 5.97 15.52 -2.69
CA TYR A 108 7.20 15.65 -1.89
C TYR A 108 8.28 16.45 -2.62
N THR A 109 8.34 16.36 -3.95
CA THR A 109 9.24 17.21 -4.75
C THR A 109 8.84 18.68 -4.65
N LYS A 110 7.52 18.98 -4.56
CA LYS A 110 7.04 20.34 -4.34
C LYS A 110 7.36 20.83 -2.92
N GLU A 111 7.07 20.03 -1.89
CA GLU A 111 7.40 20.34 -0.48
C GLU A 111 8.89 20.69 -0.35
N LEU A 112 9.80 19.87 -0.90
CA LEU A 112 11.23 20.15 -0.88
C LEU A 112 11.61 21.47 -1.57
N ARG A 113 10.95 21.84 -2.68
CA ARG A 113 11.22 23.11 -3.38
C ARG A 113 10.73 24.32 -2.60
N ASP A 114 9.62 24.20 -1.87
CA ASP A 114 9.05 25.28 -1.08
C ASP A 114 9.88 25.54 0.20
N GLU A 115 10.72 24.59 0.62
CA GLU A 115 11.64 24.70 1.77
C GLU A 115 13.07 25.19 1.44
N LEU A 116 13.39 25.38 0.14
CA LEU A 116 14.68 25.90 -0.35
C LEU A 116 14.67 27.42 -0.52
#